data_AF-A0A9W8MGZ8-F1
#
_entry.id   AF-A0A9W8MGZ8-F1
#
_cell.length_a   1.000
_cell.length_b   1.000
_cell.length_c   1.000
_cell.angle_alpha   90.00
_cell.angle_beta   90.00
_cell.angle_gamma   90.00
#
_symmetry.space_group_name_H-M   'P 1'
#
loop_
_entity.id
_entity.type
_entity.pdbx_description
1 polymer ?
#
loop_
_entity_poly.entity_id
_entity_poly.type
_entity_poly.pdbx_seq_one_letter_code
_entity_poly.pdbx_strand_id
1 'polypeptide(L)'
;MNQSSGQRPSIPSHRRPATIPELAERALIDLSDDKAKLKDYLRIAEKYRKEGKELIKQGDLEAAFVLLAKAATLVLEKLPKHRDYYSLLNDEQQNNLALNGQEILDQLEAASGWGGPGAYPERQVTQSPR
;
A
#
# COMPACT_ATOMS: atom_id res chain seq x y z
N MET A 1 37.85 -29.49 34.22
CA MET A 1 36.49 -30.05 34.07
C MET A 1 35.79 -29.33 32.93
N ASN A 2 34.85 -30.03 32.30
CA ASN A 2 34.39 -29.97 30.91
C ASN A 2 33.80 -28.65 30.35
N GLN A 3 33.78 -28.59 29.01
CA GLN A 3 33.29 -27.53 28.11
C GLN A 3 31.75 -27.43 27.96
N SER A 4 31.32 -26.38 27.23
CA SER A 4 30.10 -26.26 26.38
C SER A 4 28.79 -25.87 27.10
N SER A 5 28.10 -24.79 26.72
CA SER A 5 27.27 -24.64 25.51
C SER A 5 26.83 -23.17 25.43
N GLY A 6 26.64 -22.47 24.32
CA GLY A 6 26.34 -22.85 22.95
C GLY A 6 25.47 -21.72 22.41
N GLN A 7 26.03 -20.90 21.52
CA GLN A 7 25.30 -19.88 20.77
C GLN A 7 24.03 -20.50 20.15
N ARG A 8 22.86 -19.88 20.38
CA ARG A 8 21.72 -20.10 19.48
C ARG A 8 21.93 -19.21 18.27
N PRO A 9 22.19 -19.76 17.08
CA PRO A 9 22.07 -18.97 15.86
C PRO A 9 20.59 -18.58 15.72
N SER A 10 20.32 -17.28 15.67
CA SER A 10 19.06 -16.74 15.17
C SER A 10 18.94 -17.18 13.71
N ILE A 11 18.19 -18.24 13.48
CA ILE A 11 17.87 -18.75 12.15
C ILE A 11 17.24 -17.58 11.39
N PRO A 12 17.79 -17.12 10.26
CA PRO A 12 17.08 -16.19 9.39
C PRO A 12 15.88 -16.95 8.85
N SER A 13 14.71 -16.71 9.43
CA SER A 13 13.46 -17.26 8.96
C SER A 13 13.30 -16.85 7.50
N HIS A 14 13.54 -17.79 6.59
CA HIS A 14 13.10 -17.74 5.21
C HIS A 14 11.57 -17.74 5.25
N ARG A 15 10.98 -16.59 5.59
CA ARG A 15 9.54 -16.39 5.42
C ARG A 15 9.32 -16.42 3.92
N ARG A 16 8.48 -17.37 3.48
CA ARG A 16 7.92 -17.32 2.14
C ARG A 16 7.33 -15.92 1.92
N PRO A 17 7.42 -15.35 0.70
CA PRO A 17 6.71 -14.12 0.36
C PRO A 17 5.24 -14.25 0.75
N ALA A 18 4.63 -13.20 1.28
CA ALA A 18 3.21 -13.24 1.57
C ALA A 18 2.41 -13.32 0.27
N THR A 19 1.32 -14.08 0.29
CA THR A 19 0.41 -14.16 -0.84
C THR A 19 -0.47 -12.90 -0.92
N ILE A 20 -1.01 -12.60 -2.11
CA ILE A 20 -1.92 -11.46 -2.31
C ILE A 20 -3.11 -11.47 -1.32
N PRO A 21 -3.77 -12.61 -1.04
CA PRO A 21 -4.81 -12.67 0.00
C PRO A 21 -4.28 -12.32 1.39
N GLU A 22 -3.11 -12.84 1.79
CA GLU A 22 -2.50 -12.52 3.09
C GLU A 22 -2.17 -11.01 3.20
N LEU A 23 -1.74 -10.37 2.11
CA LEU A 23 -1.48 -8.93 2.07
C LEU A 23 -2.78 -8.12 2.11
N ALA A 24 -3.84 -8.57 1.44
CA ALA A 24 -5.15 -7.94 1.49
C ALA A 24 -5.75 -8.01 2.90
N GLU A 25 -5.64 -9.14 3.59
CA GLU A 25 -6.06 -9.27 4.99
C GLU A 25 -5.30 -8.30 5.91
N ARG A 26 -3.98 -8.16 5.72
CA ARG A 26 -3.17 -7.19 6.47
C ARG A 26 -3.60 -5.75 6.23
N ALA A 27 -4.05 -5.43 5.02
CA ALA A 27 -4.53 -4.09 4.70
C ALA A 27 -5.79 -3.75 5.49
N LEU A 28 -6.63 -4.71 5.87
CA LEU A 28 -7.87 -4.45 6.62
C LEU A 28 -7.65 -4.11 8.10
N ILE A 29 -6.45 -4.36 8.63
CA ILE A 29 -6.11 -4.16 10.05
C ILE A 29 -5.94 -2.65 10.35
N ASP A 30 -6.57 -2.19 11.44
CA ASP A 30 -6.52 -0.81 11.95
C ASP A 30 -7.09 0.27 11.00
N LEU A 31 -8.02 -0.11 10.11
CA LEU A 31 -8.61 0.82 9.15
C LEU A 31 -9.81 1.63 9.64
N SER A 32 -10.39 1.27 10.79
CA SER A 32 -11.72 1.75 11.19
C SER A 32 -11.71 2.31 12.61
N ASP A 33 -11.93 3.62 12.71
CA ASP A 33 -12.47 4.24 13.92
C ASP A 33 -13.76 4.95 13.50
N ASP A 34 -14.92 4.35 13.79
CA ASP A 34 -16.24 4.88 13.41
C ASP A 34 -16.54 6.28 13.97
N LYS A 35 -15.69 6.79 14.88
CA LYS A 35 -15.80 8.12 15.48
C LYS A 35 -14.84 9.14 14.85
N ALA A 36 -13.91 8.72 14.02
CA ALA A 36 -12.97 9.60 13.33
C ALA A 36 -13.71 10.56 12.39
N LYS A 37 -13.17 11.77 12.21
CA LYS A 37 -13.79 12.77 11.34
C LYS A 37 -13.48 12.46 9.88
N LEU A 38 -14.33 12.90 8.96
CA LEU A 38 -14.11 12.77 7.51
C LEU A 38 -12.71 13.24 7.08
N LYS A 39 -12.23 14.35 7.65
CA LYS A 39 -10.91 14.91 7.38
C LYS A 39 -9.76 13.98 7.80
N ASP A 40 -9.95 13.20 8.86
CA ASP A 40 -8.94 12.24 9.33
C ASP A 40 -8.82 11.08 8.33
N TYR A 41 -9.94 10.56 7.84
CA TYR A 41 -9.98 9.56 6.77
C TYR A 41 -9.27 10.05 5.50
N LEU A 42 -9.56 11.28 5.05
CA LEU A 42 -8.90 11.89 3.89
C LEU A 42 -7.38 12.00 4.09
N ARG A 43 -6.95 12.47 5.26
CA ARG A 43 -5.53 12.62 5.59
C ARG A 43 -4.80 11.28 5.64
N ILE A 44 -5.41 10.28 6.25
CA ILE A 44 -4.83 8.94 6.37
C ILE A 44 -4.75 8.26 5.00
N ALA A 45 -5.80 8.35 4.18
CA ALA A 45 -5.81 7.81 2.83
C ALA A 45 -4.71 8.44 1.96
N GLU A 46 -4.55 9.77 2.01
CA GLU A 46 -3.49 10.45 1.28
C GLU A 46 -2.10 10.00 1.74
N LYS A 47 -1.90 9.88 3.07
CA LYS A 47 -0.64 9.40 3.64
C LYS A 47 -0.29 8.02 3.10
N TYR A 48 -1.20 7.06 3.19
CA TYR A 48 -0.97 5.70 2.72
C TYR A 48 -0.68 5.63 1.22
N ARG A 49 -1.39 6.42 0.39
CA ARG A 49 -1.10 6.51 -1.05
C ARG A 49 0.31 7.02 -1.29
N LYS A 50 0.73 8.10 -0.61
CA LYS A 50 2.07 8.68 -0.77
C LYS A 50 3.16 7.67 -0.38
N GLU A 51 3.04 7.09 0.81
CA GLU A 51 4.00 6.09 1.30
C GLU A 51 4.05 4.84 0.41
N GLY A 52 2.89 4.33 -0.04
CA GLY A 52 2.81 3.21 -0.96
C GLY A 52 3.54 3.46 -2.29
N LYS A 53 3.39 4.66 -2.86
CA LYS A 53 4.13 5.06 -4.08
C LYS A 53 5.63 5.16 -3.84
N GLU A 54 6.07 5.57 -2.67
CA GLU A 54 7.50 5.59 -2.33
C GLU A 54 8.06 4.18 -2.19
N LEU A 55 7.31 3.25 -1.58
CA LEU A 55 7.71 1.86 -1.43
C LEU A 55 7.79 1.14 -2.79
N ILE A 56 6.91 1.43 -3.75
CA ILE A 56 7.06 0.96 -5.14
C ILE A 56 8.41 1.38 -5.72
N LYS A 57 8.81 2.65 -5.55
CA LYS A 57 10.09 3.16 -6.06
C LYS A 57 11.30 2.50 -5.38
N GLN A 58 11.14 2.12 -4.11
CA GLN A 58 12.17 1.43 -3.32
C GLN A 58 12.23 -0.07 -3.62
N GLY A 59 11.21 -0.64 -4.28
CA GLY A 59 11.11 -2.06 -4.58
C GLY A 59 10.54 -2.91 -3.43
N ASP A 60 9.94 -2.28 -2.40
CA ASP A 60 9.26 -3.00 -1.32
C ASP A 60 7.76 -3.09 -1.60
N LEU A 61 7.36 -4.16 -2.28
CA LEU A 61 6.08 -4.17 -2.98
C LEU A 61 5.01 -4.86 -2.16
N GLU A 62 5.41 -5.75 -1.26
CA GLU A 62 4.53 -6.28 -0.24
C GLU A 62 4.04 -5.13 0.66
N ALA A 63 4.96 -4.27 1.13
CA ALA A 63 4.60 -3.11 1.93
C ALA A 63 3.82 -2.07 1.10
N ALA A 64 4.22 -1.81 -0.14
CA ALA A 64 3.48 -0.92 -1.04
C ALA A 64 2.05 -1.39 -1.26
N PHE A 65 1.85 -2.68 -1.54
CA PHE A 65 0.54 -3.28 -1.75
C PHE A 65 -0.35 -3.06 -0.51
N VAL A 66 0.16 -3.33 0.68
CA VAL A 66 -0.61 -3.15 1.92
C VAL A 66 -1.05 -1.69 2.08
N LEU A 67 -0.16 -0.71 1.87
CA LEU A 67 -0.51 0.71 2.03
C LEU A 67 -1.47 1.19 0.94
N LEU A 68 -1.28 0.77 -0.31
CA LEU A 68 -2.18 1.14 -1.40
C LEU A 68 -3.56 0.49 -1.23
N ALA A 69 -3.63 -0.75 -0.75
CA ALA A 69 -4.88 -1.43 -0.43
C ALA A 69 -5.60 -0.71 0.72
N LYS A 70 -4.87 -0.29 1.76
CA LYS A 70 -5.41 0.58 2.82
C LYS A 70 -6.01 1.86 2.25
N ALA A 71 -5.28 2.56 1.38
CA ALA A 71 -5.76 3.78 0.74
C ALA A 71 -7.02 3.53 -0.10
N ALA A 72 -7.05 2.46 -0.91
CA ALA A 72 -8.18 2.08 -1.74
C ALA A 72 -9.43 1.80 -0.90
N THR A 73 -9.33 1.00 0.15
CA THR A 73 -10.44 0.73 1.07
C THR A 73 -10.97 2.01 1.71
N LEU A 74 -10.08 2.93 2.10
CA LEU A 74 -10.52 4.22 2.66
C LEU A 74 -11.28 5.07 1.63
N VAL A 75 -10.75 5.21 0.41
CA VAL A 75 -11.31 6.10 -0.64
C VAL A 75 -12.57 5.53 -1.28
N LEU A 76 -12.60 4.24 -1.55
CA LEU A 76 -13.67 3.61 -2.32
C LEU A 76 -14.80 3.05 -1.43
N GLU A 77 -14.50 2.69 -0.19
CA GLU A 77 -15.48 2.05 0.69
C GLU A 77 -15.85 2.87 1.91
N LYS A 78 -14.86 3.39 2.65
CA LYS A 78 -15.12 4.05 3.94
C LYS A 78 -15.59 5.49 3.77
N LEU A 79 -14.91 6.28 2.94
CA LEU A 79 -15.24 7.68 2.70
C LEU A 79 -16.67 7.85 2.16
N PRO A 80 -17.11 7.15 1.08
CA PRO A 80 -18.47 7.31 0.55
C PRO A 80 -19.58 6.91 1.53
N LYS A 81 -19.28 6.06 2.53
CA LYS A 81 -20.20 5.63 3.58
C LYS A 81 -20.19 6.54 4.82
N HIS A 82 -19.26 7.49 4.89
CA HIS A 82 -19.13 8.37 6.05
C HIS A 82 -20.32 9.35 6.11
N ARG A 83 -20.91 9.52 7.30
CA ARG A 83 -22.13 10.34 7.50
C ARG A 83 -22.02 11.77 6.95
N ASP A 84 -20.82 12.35 7.04
CA ASP A 84 -20.55 13.73 6.63
C ASP A 84 -20.07 13.85 5.16
N TYR A 85 -19.96 12.73 4.41
CA TYR A 85 -19.36 12.72 3.06
C TYR A 85 -20.12 13.62 2.08
N TYR A 86 -21.42 13.39 1.91
CA TYR A 86 -22.27 14.16 1.00
C TYR A 86 -22.63 15.55 1.53
N SER A 87 -22.38 15.83 2.81
CA SER A 87 -22.67 17.12 3.43
C SER A 87 -21.46 18.07 3.39
N LEU A 88 -20.24 17.54 3.44
CA LEU A 88 -19.00 18.34 3.49
C LEU A 88 -18.24 18.39 2.16
N LEU A 89 -18.50 17.47 1.22
CA LEU A 89 -17.84 17.44 -0.08
C LEU A 89 -18.82 17.81 -1.19
N ASN A 90 -18.37 18.69 -2.09
CA ASN A 90 -19.11 18.98 -3.33
C ASN A 90 -18.89 17.91 -4.40
N ASP A 91 -19.68 17.94 -5.48
CA ASP A 91 -19.62 16.96 -6.57
C ASP A 91 -18.23 16.85 -7.20
N GLU A 92 -17.51 17.97 -7.35
CA GLU A 92 -16.15 17.97 -7.90
C GLU A 92 -15.16 17.22 -6.98
N GLN A 93 -15.23 17.46 -5.67
CA GLN A 93 -14.40 16.78 -4.67
C GLN A 93 -14.72 15.28 -4.61
N GLN A 94 -16.00 14.90 -4.70
CA GLN A 94 -16.43 13.51 -4.75
C GLN A 94 -15.91 12.81 -6.02
N ASN A 95 -16.03 13.47 -7.17
CA ASN A 95 -15.50 12.96 -8.43
C ASN A 95 -13.98 12.81 -8.39
N ASN A 96 -13.25 13.79 -7.84
CA ASN A 96 -11.80 13.73 -7.68
C ASN A 96 -11.37 12.59 -6.76
N LEU A 97 -12.13 12.30 -5.69
CA LEU A 97 -11.87 11.13 -4.84
C LEU A 97 -12.11 9.82 -5.58
N ALA A 98 -13.17 9.72 -6.38
CA ALA A 98 -13.44 8.53 -7.20
C ALA A 98 -12.30 8.27 -8.21
N LEU A 99 -11.86 9.32 -8.92
CA LEU A 99 -10.70 9.25 -9.83
C LEU A 99 -9.43 8.83 -9.08
N ASN A 100 -9.21 9.39 -7.90
CA ASN A 100 -8.05 9.03 -7.07
C ASN A 100 -8.09 7.56 -6.64
N GLY A 101 -9.28 7.05 -6.31
CA GLY A 101 -9.49 5.64 -6.02
C GLY A 101 -9.12 4.74 -7.21
N GLN A 102 -9.49 5.12 -8.44
CA GLN A 102 -9.10 4.40 -9.65
C GLN A 102 -7.58 4.41 -9.86
N GLU A 103 -6.90 5.54 -9.65
CA GLU A 103 -5.43 5.60 -9.73
C GLU A 103 -4.73 4.69 -8.71
N ILE A 104 -5.32 4.50 -7.53
CA ILE A 104 -4.76 3.61 -6.50
C ILE A 104 -4.93 2.14 -6.92
N LEU A 105 -6.07 1.78 -7.54
CA LEU A 105 -6.30 0.43 -8.06
C LEU A 105 -5.32 0.07 -9.17
N ASP A 106 -5.04 1.00 -10.09
CA ASP A 106 -4.01 0.82 -11.13
C ASP A 106 -2.62 0.57 -10.53
N GLN A 107 -2.26 1.33 -9.49
CA GLN A 107 -1.00 1.12 -8.76
C GLN A 107 -0.95 -0.20 -8.00
N LEU A 108 -2.09 -0.68 -7.47
CA LEU A 108 -2.20 -2.01 -6.86
C LEU A 108 -2.02 -3.13 -7.88
N GLU A 109 -2.60 -2.98 -9.06
CA GLU A 109 -2.42 -3.93 -10.16
C GLU A 109 -0.94 -4.02 -10.53
N ALA A 110 -0.28 -2.88 -10.74
CA ALA A 110 1.15 -2.81 -10.99
C ALA A 110 2.00 -3.43 -9.85
N ALA A 111 1.63 -3.17 -8.59
CA ALA A 111 2.29 -3.75 -7.41
C ALA A 111 1.99 -5.23 -7.20
N SER A 112 0.95 -5.79 -7.83
CA SER A 112 0.62 -7.22 -7.80
C SER A 112 1.19 -8.00 -9.00
N GLY A 113 1.57 -7.28 -10.06
CA GLY A 113 2.09 -7.82 -11.34
C GLY A 113 3.49 -8.43 -11.30
N TRP A 114 4.06 -8.74 -10.13
CA TRP A 114 5.39 -9.34 -9.93
C TRP A 114 5.52 -10.80 -10.43
N GLY A 115 4.61 -11.24 -11.30
CA GLY A 115 4.62 -12.53 -11.98
C GLY A 115 4.42 -12.47 -13.50
N GLY A 116 4.44 -11.29 -14.13
CA GLY A 116 4.29 -11.14 -15.59
C GLY A 116 5.60 -10.73 -16.28
N PRO A 117 5.99 -11.34 -17.43
CA PRO A 117 7.18 -10.96 -18.17
C PRO A 117 6.96 -9.60 -18.85
N GLY A 118 7.39 -8.51 -18.21
CA GLY A 118 7.40 -7.17 -18.85
C GLY A 118 7.25 -5.96 -17.93
N ALA A 119 7.04 -6.12 -16.63
CA ALA A 119 6.68 -5.00 -15.74
C ALA A 119 7.86 -4.27 -15.10
N TYR A 120 8.88 -3.90 -15.88
CA TYR A 120 9.82 -2.84 -15.46
C TYR A 120 10.12 -1.92 -16.64
N PRO A 121 9.96 -0.59 -16.49
CA PRO A 121 10.59 0.33 -17.42
C PRO A 121 12.11 0.15 -17.30
N GLU A 122 12.72 -0.18 -18.44
CA GLU A 122 14.14 -0.25 -18.70
C GLU A 122 14.89 0.83 -17.92
N ARG A 123 15.75 0.43 -16.97
CA ARG A 123 16.69 1.39 -16.37
C ARG A 123 17.54 1.91 -17.51
N GLN A 124 17.38 3.20 -17.83
CA GLN A 124 18.19 3.84 -18.85
C GLN A 124 19.67 3.62 -18.54
N VAL A 125 20.32 2.90 -19.46
CA VAL A 125 21.75 2.69 -19.49
C VAL A 125 22.41 4.06 -19.53
N THR A 126 23.12 4.43 -18.47
CA THR A 126 24.00 5.59 -18.46
C THR A 126 25.12 5.36 -19.46
N GLN A 127 24.96 5.85 -20.68
CA GLN A 127 26.04 5.94 -21.65
C GLN A 127 26.75 7.28 -21.41
N SER A 128 27.86 7.25 -20.65
CA SER A 128 28.80 8.36 -20.60
C SER A 128 29.75 8.23 -21.80
N PRO A 129 29.81 9.21 -22.71
CA PRO A 129 30.81 9.20 -23.76
C PRO A 129 32.21 9.49 -23.18
N ARG A 130 33.21 8.78 -23.73
CA ARG A 130 34.63 9.11 -23.56
C ARG A 130 35.02 10.28 -24.44
#